data_AF-A0A1D2QVP7-F1
#
_entry.id   AF-A0A1D2QVP7-F1
#
_cell.length_a   1.000
_cell.length_b   1.000
_cell.length_c   1.000
_cell.angle_alpha   90.00
_cell.angle_beta   90.00
_cell.angle_gamma   90.00
#
_symmetry.space_group_name_H-M   'P 1'
#
loop_
_entity.id
_entity.type
_entity.pdbx_description
1 polymer ?
#
loop_
_entity_poly.entity_id
_entity_poly.type
_entity_poly.pdbx_seq_one_letter_code
_entity_poly.pdbx_strand_id
1 'polypeptide(L)'
;MKEAANLTINGYAPDKNISLDSGWNLIGWPSNETTQVIEALASINNSYDKVFTYDQNGGWEYMAYYDGTWYGYLDVMKPGKGYWIYMEEAGSLQVP
;
A
#
# COMPACT_ATOMS: atom_id res chain seq x y z
N MET A 1 -36.26 -24.27 -15.63
CA MET A 1 -35.01 -24.89 -15.17
C MET A 1 -33.90 -23.85 -15.23
N LYS A 2 -33.00 -23.77 -14.24
CA LYS A 2 -31.75 -22.99 -14.38
C LYS A 2 -30.70 -23.96 -14.93
N GLU A 3 -30.27 -23.77 -16.18
CA GLU A 3 -29.15 -24.51 -16.75
C GLU A 3 -27.82 -23.83 -16.37
N ALA A 4 -26.76 -24.63 -16.30
CA ALA A 4 -25.41 -24.10 -16.12
C ALA A 4 -25.00 -23.34 -17.38
N ALA A 5 -24.52 -22.10 -17.20
CA ALA A 5 -24.01 -21.25 -18.28
C ALA A 5 -22.58 -20.84 -17.97
N ASN A 6 -21.73 -20.79 -18.99
CA ASN A 6 -20.37 -20.29 -18.87
C ASN A 6 -20.34 -18.80 -19.22
N LEU A 7 -19.79 -17.98 -18.33
CA LEU A 7 -19.49 -16.57 -18.58
C LEU A 7 -17.98 -16.43 -18.78
N THR A 8 -17.56 -16.05 -19.97
CA THR A 8 -16.17 -15.69 -20.25
C THR A 8 -15.96 -14.22 -19.89
N ILE A 9 -15.04 -13.97 -18.96
CA ILE A 9 -14.58 -12.61 -18.64
C ILE A 9 -13.20 -12.43 -19.23
N ASN A 10 -13.04 -11.41 -20.07
CA ASN A 10 -11.74 -10.99 -20.59
C ASN A 10 -11.25 -9.79 -19.79
N GLY A 11 -9.98 -9.80 -19.40
CA GLY A 11 -9.35 -8.70 -18.66
C GLY A 11 -7.84 -8.70 -18.84
N TYR A 12 -7.21 -7.59 -18.44
CA TYR A 12 -5.76 -7.44 -18.38
C TYR A 12 -5.33 -7.38 -16.92
N ALA A 13 -4.12 -7.86 -16.63
CA ALA A 13 -3.53 -7.61 -15.32
C ALA A 13 -3.34 -6.09 -15.15
N PRO A 14 -3.71 -5.51 -13.99
CA PRO A 14 -3.45 -4.10 -13.74
C PRO A 14 -1.94 -3.83 -13.74
N ASP A 15 -1.57 -2.60 -14.12
CA ASP A 15 -0.20 -2.14 -13.92
C ASP A 15 0.12 -2.17 -12.41
N LYS A 16 1.30 -2.72 -12.08
CA LYS A 16 1.79 -2.80 -10.71
C LYS A 16 2.56 -1.54 -10.29
N ASN A 17 2.59 -0.53 -11.15
CA ASN A 17 3.30 0.73 -10.93
C ASN A 17 2.34 1.80 -10.44
N ILE A 18 2.58 2.29 -9.22
CA ILE A 18 1.85 3.42 -8.66
C ILE A 18 2.80 4.61 -8.65
N SER A 19 2.43 5.69 -9.35
CA SER A 19 3.16 6.96 -9.28
C SER A 19 2.83 7.67 -7.98
N LEU A 20 3.86 8.15 -7.27
CA LEU A 20 3.75 8.88 -6.01
C LEU A 20 4.47 10.21 -6.16
N ASP A 21 3.78 11.31 -5.83
CA ASP A 21 4.37 12.64 -5.82
C ASP A 21 5.15 12.89 -4.52
N SER A 22 6.01 13.92 -4.48
CA SER A 22 6.59 14.37 -3.20
C SER A 22 5.48 14.87 -2.26
N GLY A 23 5.59 14.56 -0.97
CA GLY A 23 4.58 14.83 0.04
C GLY A 23 3.59 13.68 0.24
N TRP A 24 2.38 13.99 0.70
CA TRP A 24 1.38 12.99 1.09
C TRP A 24 0.65 12.40 -0.12
N ASN A 25 0.69 11.07 -0.24
CA ASN A 25 -0.07 10.30 -1.20
C ASN A 25 -0.98 9.32 -0.46
N LEU A 26 -2.24 9.17 -0.90
CA LEU A 26 -3.13 8.13 -0.41
C LEU A 26 -3.28 7.05 -1.48
N ILE A 27 -2.91 5.82 -1.13
CA ILE A 27 -3.07 4.64 -2.00
C ILE A 27 -3.95 3.59 -1.33
N GLY A 28 -4.73 2.86 -2.12
CA GLY A 28 -5.29 1.58 -1.69
C GLY A 28 -4.26 0.48 -1.90
N TRP A 29 -4.18 -0.50 -0.99
CA TRP A 29 -3.31 -1.66 -1.21
C TRP A 29 -3.85 -2.53 -2.35
N PRO A 30 -3.13 -2.64 -3.49
CA PRO A 30 -3.66 -3.25 -4.71
C PRO A 30 -3.46 -4.77 -4.75
N SER A 31 -3.00 -5.38 -3.66
CA SER A 31 -2.82 -6.83 -3.54
C SER A 31 -3.89 -7.45 -2.63
N ASN A 32 -4.22 -8.70 -2.92
CA ASN A 32 -5.07 -9.56 -2.09
C ASN A 32 -4.28 -10.29 -0.99
N GLU A 33 -2.96 -10.11 -0.95
CA GLU A 33 -2.09 -10.68 0.08
C GLU A 33 -1.76 -9.64 1.16
N THR A 34 -1.57 -10.12 2.40
CA THR A 34 -0.97 -9.32 3.47
C THR A 34 0.53 -9.40 3.36
N THR A 35 1.22 -8.26 3.33
CA THR A 35 2.67 -8.18 3.10
C THR A 35 3.32 -7.31 4.16
N GLN A 36 4.55 -7.61 4.59
CA GLN A 36 5.27 -6.73 5.51
C GLN A 36 5.49 -5.37 4.86
N VAL A 37 5.35 -4.28 5.62
CA VAL A 37 5.46 -2.92 5.05
C VAL A 37 6.82 -2.69 4.38
N ILE A 38 7.89 -3.21 4.98
CA ILE A 38 9.25 -3.12 4.41
C ILE A 38 9.39 -3.82 3.06
N GLU A 39 8.67 -4.94 2.86
CA GLU A 39 8.68 -5.69 1.61
C GLU A 39 7.76 -5.02 0.58
N ALA A 40 6.59 -4.58 1.02
CA ALA A 40 5.60 -3.92 0.20
C ALA A 40 6.12 -2.60 -0.41
N LEU A 41 6.93 -1.86 0.35
CA LEU A 41 7.47 -0.56 -0.05
C LEU A 41 8.95 -0.64 -0.49
N ALA A 42 9.48 -1.84 -0.74
CA ALA A 42 10.89 -2.05 -1.03
C ALA A 42 11.38 -1.27 -2.26
N SER A 43 10.52 -1.07 -3.26
CA SER A 43 10.84 -0.35 -4.50
C SER A 43 10.98 1.16 -4.34
N ILE A 44 10.51 1.72 -3.22
CA ILE A 44 10.63 3.16 -2.86
C ILE A 44 11.43 3.34 -1.57
N ASN A 45 12.23 2.35 -1.17
CA ASN A 45 13.01 2.41 0.06
C ASN A 45 13.92 3.64 0.09
N ASN A 46 13.97 4.33 1.24
CA ASN A 46 14.66 5.61 1.45
C ASN A 46 14.09 6.83 0.70
N SER A 47 12.94 6.72 0.03
CA SER A 47 12.24 7.88 -0.58
C SER A 47 10.97 8.27 0.18
N TYR A 48 10.67 7.60 1.30
CA TYR A 48 9.55 7.89 2.20
C TYR A 48 10.01 7.81 3.66
N ASP A 49 9.33 8.56 4.52
CA ASP A 49 9.67 8.60 5.95
C ASP A 49 8.46 8.32 6.87
N LYS A 50 7.24 8.28 6.34
CA LYS A 50 6.01 8.06 7.11
C LYS A 50 5.00 7.23 6.32
N VAL A 51 4.37 6.29 7.01
CA VAL A 51 3.25 5.49 6.49
C VAL A 51 2.17 5.42 7.56
N PHE A 52 0.93 5.72 7.19
CA PHE A 52 -0.21 5.73 8.09
C PHE A 52 -1.37 4.94 7.47
N THR A 53 -2.13 4.23 8.30
CA THR A 53 -3.42 3.65 7.91
C THR A 53 -4.43 3.88 9.02
N TYR A 54 -5.71 3.78 8.67
CA TYR A 54 -6.80 3.92 9.61
C TYR A 54 -7.60 2.63 9.69
N ASP A 55 -7.74 2.12 10.91
CA ASP A 55 -8.68 1.05 11.25
C ASP A 55 -9.88 1.63 11.99
N GLN A 56 -11.09 1.27 11.58
CA GLN A 56 -12.32 1.80 12.20
C GLN A 56 -12.49 1.38 13.66
N ASN A 57 -11.90 0.24 14.05
CA ASN A 57 -11.98 -0.31 15.41
C ASN A 57 -10.74 0.05 16.24
N GLY A 58 -9.59 0.24 15.59
CA GLY A 58 -8.29 0.50 16.24
C GLY A 58 -7.77 1.93 16.15
N GLY A 59 -8.36 2.79 15.32
CA GLY A 59 -7.88 4.14 15.06
C GLY A 59 -6.69 4.18 14.09
N TRP A 60 -5.82 5.17 14.25
CA TRP A 60 -4.64 5.35 13.39
C TRP A 60 -3.52 4.38 13.78
N GLU A 61 -3.00 3.66 12.80
CA GLU A 61 -1.77 2.88 12.90
C GLU A 61 -0.72 3.52 11.99
N TYR A 62 0.55 3.54 12.41
CA TYR A 62 1.59 4.18 11.61
C TYR A 62 2.96 3.55 11.82
N MET A 63 3.86 3.85 10.89
CA MET A 63 5.30 3.84 11.09
C MET A 63 5.89 5.16 10.56
N ALA A 64 6.76 5.79 11.34
CA ALA A 64 7.32 7.10 11.01
C ALA A 64 8.77 7.22 11.48
N TYR A 65 9.62 7.75 10.61
CA TYR A 65 11.03 7.99 10.85
C TYR A 65 11.24 9.39 11.44
N TYR A 66 11.88 9.44 12.61
CA TYR A 66 12.27 10.66 13.30
C TYR A 66 13.65 10.46 13.91
N ASP A 67 14.54 11.45 13.78
CA ASP A 67 15.86 11.49 14.43
C ASP A 67 16.66 10.17 14.34
N GLY A 68 16.66 9.55 13.15
CA GLY A 68 17.43 8.33 12.92
C GLY A 68 16.69 7.02 13.23
N THR A 69 15.47 7.08 13.75
CA THR A 69 14.75 5.92 14.30
C THR A 69 13.32 5.82 13.78
N TRP A 70 12.87 4.59 13.46
CA TRP A 70 11.47 4.30 13.13
C TRP A 70 10.63 4.10 14.39
N TYR A 71 9.49 4.79 14.45
CA TYR A 71 8.49 4.70 15.51
C TYR A 71 7.17 4.18 14.97
N GLY A 72 6.34 3.60 15.83
CA GLY A 72 5.03 3.08 15.48
C GLY A 72 4.98 1.55 15.45
N TYR A 73 3.85 1.01 15.03
CA TYR A 73 3.56 -0.43 15.08
C TYR A 73 2.85 -0.96 13.84
N LEU A 74 2.75 -0.15 12.77
CA LEU A 74 2.28 -0.62 11.47
C LEU A 74 3.35 -1.56 10.87
N ASP A 75 3.06 -2.85 10.85
CA ASP A 75 3.97 -3.92 10.46
C ASP A 75 3.64 -4.51 9.08
N VAL A 76 2.35 -4.52 8.71
CA VAL A 76 1.86 -5.12 7.47
C VAL A 76 0.90 -4.23 6.69
N MET A 77 0.95 -4.35 5.36
CA MET A 77 -0.07 -3.86 4.44
C MET A 77 -1.08 -4.97 4.14
N LYS A 78 -2.33 -4.75 4.53
CA LYS A 78 -3.46 -5.69 4.39
C LYS A 78 -4.37 -5.35 3.19
N PRO A 79 -4.98 -6.36 2.56
CA PRO A 79 -5.99 -6.17 1.51
C PRO A 79 -7.15 -5.29 1.94
N GLY A 80 -7.65 -4.46 1.02
CA GLY A 80 -8.81 -3.60 1.24
C GLY A 80 -8.56 -2.39 2.16
N LYS A 81 -7.31 -2.12 2.54
CA LYS A 81 -6.92 -0.96 3.37
C LYS A 81 -6.29 0.15 2.53
N GLY A 82 -6.43 1.39 3.02
CA GLY A 82 -5.78 2.58 2.47
C GLY A 82 -4.57 3.01 3.30
N TYR A 83 -3.53 3.49 2.65
CA TYR A 83 -2.26 3.90 3.25
C TYR A 83 -1.89 5.29 2.76
N TRP A 84 -1.66 6.18 3.72
CA TRP A 84 -1.03 7.46 3.49
C TRP A 84 0.48 7.27 3.55
N ILE A 85 1.19 7.62 2.49
CA ILE A 85 2.65 7.55 2.40
C ILE A 85 3.15 8.97 2.20
N TYR A 86 4.03 9.44 3.10
CA TYR A 86 4.74 10.70 2.91
C TYR A 86 6.06 10.43 2.19
N MET A 87 6.13 10.87 0.95
CA MET A 87 7.31 10.77 0.11
C MET A 87 8.20 12.00 0.30
N GLU A 88 9.49 11.79 0.54
CA GLU A 88 10.48 12.88 0.54
C GLU A 88 10.72 13.39 -0.88
N GLU A 89 10.65 12.50 -1.87
CA GLU A 89 10.79 12.79 -3.30
C GLU A 89 9.81 11.96 -4.14
N ALA A 90 9.45 12.44 -5.34
CA ALA A 90 8.55 11.68 -6.21
C ALA A 90 9.17 10.35 -6.65
N GLY A 91 8.35 9.31 -6.79
CA GLY A 91 8.81 7.96 -7.10
C GLY A 91 7.73 7.07 -7.67
N SER A 92 8.09 5.82 -7.96
CA SER A 92 7.14 4.80 -8.43
C SER A 92 7.20 3.57 -7.54
N LEU A 93 6.10 3.31 -6.84
CA LEU A 93 5.90 2.10 -6.06
C LEU A 93 5.58 0.94 -7.01
N GLN A 94 6.49 -0.03 -7.05
CA GLN A 94 6.30 -1.33 -7.67
C GLN A 94 5.68 -2.26 -6.64
N VAL A 95 4.44 -2.69 -6.86
CA VAL A 95 3.76 -3.66 -6.01
C VAL A 95 4.41 -5.04 -6.20
N PRO A 96 4.68 -5.80 -5.12
CA PRO A 96 5.20 -7.17 -5.22
C PRO A 96 4.36 -8.08 -6.13
#